data_AF-A0A9E3FD80-F1
#
_entry.id   AF-A0A9E3FD80-F1
#
_cell.length_a   1.000
_cell.length_b   1.000
_cell.length_c   1.000
_cell.angle_alpha   90.00
_cell.angle_beta   90.00
_cell.angle_gamma   90.00
#
_symmetry.space_group_name_H-M   'P 1'
#
loop_
_entity.id
_entity.type
_entity.pdbx_description
1 polymer ?
#
loop_
_entity_poly.entity_id
_entity_poly.type
_entity_poly.pdbx_seq_one_letter_code
_entity_poly.pdbx_strand_id
1 'polypeptide(L)'
;MDHIQTSRTSVAWSKDNRHFFLLTVKTPRLETAGFQALQRGSSLTSGWTLAGEQRFWRAKGVWGAVNIDGGDVTQMTLLRRDGRYDLVPPHWADSRQRLTISPSFAGAPAGGTMMYFYVRDADGSPPP
;
A
#
# COMPACT_ATOMS: atom_id res chain seq x y z
N MET A 1 -15.54 -13.44 6.92
CA MET A 1 -14.14 -13.01 6.75
C MET A 1 -13.98 -12.57 5.30
N ASP A 2 -13.30 -11.48 5.00
CA ASP A 2 -13.10 -11.05 3.61
C ASP A 2 -12.11 -12.00 2.91
N HIS A 3 -12.61 -12.70 1.88
CA HIS A 3 -11.87 -13.66 1.06
C HIS A 3 -11.38 -13.07 -0.27
N ILE A 4 -11.70 -11.79 -0.54
CA ILE A 4 -11.29 -11.13 -1.77
C ILE A 4 -9.78 -10.92 -1.72
N GLN A 5 -9.09 -11.36 -2.76
CA GLN A 5 -7.71 -10.96 -2.99
C GLN A 5 -7.71 -9.64 -3.76
N THR A 6 -7.16 -8.60 -3.14
CA THR A 6 -7.06 -7.27 -3.71
C THR A 6 -5.81 -6.57 -3.19
N SER A 7 -5.59 -5.33 -3.59
CA SER A 7 -4.54 -4.49 -3.02
C SER A 7 -4.87 -4.22 -1.56
N ARG A 8 -3.87 -4.23 -0.70
CA ARG A 8 -4.04 -3.99 0.75
C ARG A 8 -3.09 -2.91 1.20
N THR A 9 -3.54 -2.14 2.17
CA THR A 9 -2.70 -1.19 2.87
C THR A 9 -2.88 -1.42 4.35
N SER A 10 -1.78 -1.49 5.08
CA SER A 10 -1.83 -1.58 6.53
C SER A 10 -0.64 -0.89 7.17
N VAL A 11 -0.85 -0.51 8.42
CA VAL A 11 0.20 0.01 9.28
C VAL A 11 0.39 -0.91 10.48
N ALA A 12 1.61 -1.00 10.97
CA ALA A 12 1.95 -1.80 12.14
C ALA A 12 3.03 -1.11 12.97
N TRP A 13 3.14 -1.50 14.24
CA TRP A 13 4.16 -0.96 15.13
C TRP A 13 4.72 -2.02 16.08
N SER A 14 5.98 -1.80 16.50
CA SER A 14 6.64 -2.61 17.52
C SER A 14 6.17 -2.23 18.92
N LYS A 15 6.28 -3.17 19.87
CA LYS A 15 5.83 -2.97 21.26
C LYS A 15 6.56 -1.81 21.97
N ASP A 16 7.83 -1.59 21.60
CA ASP A 16 8.70 -0.54 22.13
C ASP A 16 8.56 0.80 21.38
N ASN A 17 7.62 0.88 20.42
CA ASN A 17 7.38 2.04 19.55
C ASN A 17 8.59 2.51 18.73
N ARG A 18 9.65 1.70 18.62
CA ARG A 18 10.85 2.06 17.83
C ARG A 18 10.66 1.87 16.33
N HIS A 19 9.69 1.06 15.94
CA HIS A 19 9.41 0.77 14.54
C HIS A 19 7.95 1.02 14.22
N PHE A 20 7.74 1.82 13.18
CA PHE A 20 6.48 1.96 12.48
C PHE A 20 6.65 1.38 11.07
N PHE A 21 5.70 0.56 10.64
CA PHE A 21 5.72 -0.10 9.35
C PHE A 21 4.52 0.33 8.54
N LEU A 22 4.74 0.63 7.27
CA LEU A 22 3.71 0.74 6.25
C LEU A 22 3.87 -0.44 5.29
N LEU A 23 2.81 -1.20 5.08
CA LEU A 23 2.73 -2.23 4.06
C LEU A 23 1.75 -1.76 2.97
N THR A 24 2.20 -1.87 1.73
CA THR A 24 1.33 -1.78 0.56
C THR A 24 1.51 -3.06 -0.25
N VAL A 25 0.40 -3.77 -0.45
CA VAL A 25 0.31 -4.92 -1.35
C VAL A 25 -0.42 -4.46 -2.58
N LYS A 26 0.23 -4.60 -3.74
CA LYS A 26 -0.37 -4.24 -5.03
C LYS A 26 -0.76 -5.48 -5.80
N THR A 27 -1.92 -5.42 -6.44
CA THR A 27 -2.34 -6.37 -7.47
C THR A 27 -2.34 -5.67 -8.84
N PRO A 28 -1.88 -6.33 -9.91
CA PRO A 28 -2.03 -5.82 -11.28
C PRO A 28 -3.47 -5.92 -11.78
N ARG A 29 -4.38 -6.57 -11.04
CA ARG A 29 -5.78 -6.79 -11.42
C ARG A 29 -6.73 -5.96 -10.57
N LEU A 30 -7.83 -5.55 -11.18
CA LEU A 30 -8.91 -4.86 -10.48
C LEU A 30 -9.60 -5.76 -9.44
N GLU A 31 -10.12 -5.15 -8.39
CA GLU A 31 -10.87 -5.79 -7.31
C GLU A 31 -12.13 -6.48 -7.84
N THR A 32 -12.75 -5.90 -8.87
CA THR A 32 -13.87 -6.49 -9.61
C THR A 32 -13.51 -7.86 -10.21
N ALA A 33 -12.29 -8.03 -10.72
CA ALA A 33 -11.81 -9.32 -11.20
C ALA A 33 -11.64 -10.32 -10.05
N GLY A 34 -11.22 -9.83 -8.87
CA GLY A 34 -11.17 -10.59 -7.63
C GLY A 34 -12.54 -11.12 -7.22
N PHE A 35 -13.52 -10.23 -7.14
CA PHE A 35 -14.90 -10.56 -6.79
C PHE A 35 -15.51 -11.58 -7.75
N GLN A 36 -15.34 -11.38 -9.07
CA GLN A 36 -15.85 -12.31 -10.08
C GLN A 36 -15.19 -13.69 -10.01
N ALA A 37 -13.88 -13.77 -9.74
CA ALA A 37 -13.19 -15.05 -9.60
C ALA A 37 -13.68 -15.82 -8.37
N LEU A 38 -13.91 -15.11 -7.25
CA LEU A 38 -14.49 -15.69 -6.05
C LEU A 38 -15.89 -16.25 -6.32
N GLN A 39 -16.75 -15.51 -7.04
CA GLN A 39 -18.08 -15.99 -7.44
C GLN A 39 -18.02 -17.25 -8.32
N ARG A 40 -17.01 -17.37 -9.18
CA ARG A 40 -16.79 -18.53 -10.06
C ARG A 40 -16.03 -19.68 -9.39
N GLY A 41 -15.72 -19.59 -8.09
CA GLY A 41 -14.91 -20.60 -7.38
C GLY A 41 -13.50 -20.77 -7.94
N SER A 42 -13.00 -19.79 -8.69
CA SER A 42 -11.68 -19.84 -9.34
C SER A 42 -10.60 -19.28 -8.41
N SER A 43 -9.41 -19.87 -8.47
CA SER A 43 -8.26 -19.38 -7.72
C SER A 43 -7.80 -18.03 -8.28
N LEU A 44 -7.68 -17.03 -7.41
CA LEU A 44 -6.98 -15.80 -7.74
C LEU A 44 -5.47 -15.98 -7.50
N THR A 45 -4.66 -15.33 -8.33
CA THR A 45 -3.20 -15.44 -8.31
C THR A 45 -2.50 -14.13 -7.91
N SER A 46 -3.25 -13.08 -7.57
CA SER A 46 -2.66 -11.77 -7.24
C SER A 46 -3.43 -10.99 -6.17
N GLY A 47 -2.70 -10.19 -5.40
CA GLY A 47 -3.24 -9.48 -4.23
C GLY A 47 -3.33 -10.37 -3.00
N TRP A 48 -3.69 -9.78 -1.85
CA TRP A 48 -3.79 -10.49 -0.58
C TRP A 48 -5.22 -10.48 -0.05
N THR A 49 -5.61 -11.58 0.58
CA THR A 49 -6.77 -11.61 1.47
C THR A 49 -6.42 -10.92 2.78
N LEU A 50 -7.43 -10.47 3.52
CA LEU A 50 -7.23 -9.93 4.87
C LEU A 50 -6.53 -10.96 5.79
N ALA A 51 -6.88 -12.25 5.66
CA ALA A 51 -6.22 -13.33 6.39
C ALA A 51 -4.72 -13.46 6.03
N GLY A 52 -4.37 -13.25 4.76
CA GLY A 52 -2.98 -13.25 4.29
C GLY A 52 -2.17 -12.12 4.91
N GLU A 53 -2.73 -10.92 4.96
CA GLU A 53 -2.13 -9.76 5.61
C GLU A 53 -1.92 -9.98 7.11
N GLN A 54 -2.93 -10.51 7.81
CA GLN A 54 -2.80 -10.87 9.23
C GLN A 54 -1.67 -11.89 9.47
N ARG A 55 -1.57 -12.94 8.64
CA ARG A 55 -0.49 -13.93 8.74
C ARG A 55 0.88 -13.30 8.54
N PHE A 56 1.02 -12.38 7.58
CA PHE A 56 2.27 -11.65 7.38
C PHE A 56 2.68 -10.86 8.63
N TRP A 57 1.78 -10.07 9.20
CA TRP A 57 2.10 -9.28 10.39
C TRP A 57 2.43 -10.15 11.61
N ARG A 58 1.69 -11.24 11.82
CA ARG A 58 2.01 -12.22 12.85
C ARG A 58 3.39 -12.83 12.65
N ALA A 59 3.74 -13.23 11.42
CA ALA A 59 5.06 -13.78 11.10
C ALA A 59 6.19 -12.76 11.26
N LYS A 60 5.92 -11.47 10.99
CA LYS A 60 6.86 -10.38 11.22
C LYS A 60 7.08 -10.07 12.71
N GLY A 61 6.20 -10.54 13.59
CA GLY A 61 6.31 -10.32 15.04
C GLY A 61 6.02 -8.89 15.47
N VAL A 62 5.15 -8.16 14.76
CA VAL A 62 4.69 -6.83 15.19
C VAL A 62 3.78 -6.95 16.41
N TRP A 63 3.70 -5.89 17.22
CA TRP A 63 2.84 -5.89 18.41
C TRP A 63 1.38 -5.58 18.07
N GLY A 64 1.17 -4.62 17.18
CA GLY A 64 -0.14 -4.24 16.66
C GLY A 64 -0.07 -3.94 15.17
N ALA A 65 -1.18 -4.19 14.48
CA ALA A 65 -1.36 -3.85 13.07
C ALA A 65 -2.83 -3.49 12.78
N VAL A 66 -3.04 -2.56 11.86
CA VAL A 66 -4.36 -2.10 11.42
C VAL A 66 -4.39 -2.07 9.89
N ASN A 67 -5.40 -2.72 9.30
CA ASN A 67 -5.72 -2.55 7.89
C ASN A 67 -6.36 -1.17 7.69
N ILE A 68 -5.89 -0.42 6.70
CA ILE A 68 -6.47 0.85 6.25
C ILE A 68 -6.99 0.70 4.82
N ASP A 69 -7.43 1.81 4.21
CA ASP A 69 -8.04 1.74 2.88
C ASP A 69 -7.09 1.14 1.82
N GLY A 70 -7.66 0.27 1.00
CA GLY A 70 -6.95 -0.59 0.05
C GLY A 70 -7.65 -0.60 -1.29
N GLY A 71 -7.65 -1.76 -1.96
CA GLY A 71 -8.40 -1.94 -3.21
C GLY A 71 -7.78 -1.22 -4.41
N ASP A 72 -8.60 -1.02 -5.44
CA ASP A 72 -8.18 -0.51 -6.75
C ASP A 72 -7.51 0.87 -6.70
N VAL A 73 -7.82 1.67 -5.68
CA VAL A 73 -7.31 3.03 -5.51
C VAL A 73 -6.03 3.10 -4.67
N THR A 74 -5.56 1.98 -4.13
CA THR A 74 -4.35 1.94 -3.29
C THR A 74 -3.21 2.61 -4.03
N GLN A 75 -2.57 3.65 -3.49
CA GLN A 75 -1.40 4.28 -4.10
C GLN A 75 -0.41 4.70 -3.01
N MET A 76 0.87 4.83 -3.38
CA MET A 76 1.91 5.24 -2.43
C MET A 76 2.74 6.35 -3.05
N THR A 77 2.85 7.47 -2.33
CA THR A 77 3.64 8.62 -2.75
C THR A 77 4.69 8.91 -1.68
N LEU A 78 5.94 9.14 -2.11
CA LEU A 78 7.06 9.47 -1.23
C LEU A 78 7.66 10.81 -1.63
N LEU A 79 7.68 11.77 -0.69
CA LEU A 79 8.41 13.02 -0.86
C LEU A 79 9.92 12.75 -0.83
N ARG A 80 10.63 13.28 -1.83
CA ARG A 80 12.08 13.25 -1.95
C ARG A 80 12.68 14.51 -1.33
N ARG A 81 13.98 14.46 -1.01
CA ARG A 81 14.73 15.61 -0.48
C ARG A 81 14.78 16.80 -1.45
N ASP A 82 14.64 16.55 -2.74
CA ASP A 82 14.60 17.59 -3.78
C ASP A 82 13.20 18.19 -4.01
N GLY A 83 12.23 17.85 -3.14
CA GLY A 83 10.85 18.34 -3.22
C GLY A 83 9.95 17.60 -4.21
N ARG A 84 10.49 16.70 -5.05
CA ARG A 84 9.69 15.87 -5.96
C ARG A 84 9.07 14.68 -5.25
N TYR A 85 8.14 14.00 -5.91
CA TYR A 85 7.47 12.83 -5.36
C TYR A 85 7.76 11.57 -6.16
N ASP A 86 8.07 10.45 -5.50
CA ASP A 86 8.03 9.13 -6.11
C ASP A 86 6.64 8.51 -5.88
N LEU A 87 5.89 8.31 -6.96
CA LEU A 87 4.56 7.68 -6.95
C LEU A 87 4.66 6.22 -7.41
N VAL A 88 4.04 5.33 -6.64
CA VAL A 88 3.65 3.98 -7.04
C VAL A 88 2.16 4.00 -7.42
N PRO A 89 1.84 3.94 -8.73
CA PRO A 89 0.47 4.18 -9.20
C PRO A 89 -0.50 3.08 -8.76
N PRO A 90 -1.82 3.37 -8.71
CA PRO A 90 -2.85 2.42 -8.31
C PRO A 90 -2.86 1.15 -9.15
N HIS A 91 -2.77 1.32 -10.46
CA HIS A 91 -2.65 0.22 -11.42
C HIS A 91 -1.25 0.22 -12.04
N TRP A 92 -0.64 -0.97 -12.05
CA TRP A 92 0.64 -1.18 -12.70
C TRP A 92 0.43 -1.50 -14.17
N ALA A 93 1.06 -0.74 -15.07
CA ALA A 93 1.42 -1.30 -16.37
C ALA A 93 2.60 -2.28 -16.20
N ASP A 94 3.48 -2.03 -15.22
CA ASP A 94 4.57 -2.91 -14.79
C ASP A 94 4.80 -2.87 -13.26
N SER A 95 5.15 -4.02 -12.70
CA SER A 95 5.54 -4.27 -11.30
C SER A 95 6.67 -3.40 -10.75
N ARG A 96 7.49 -2.81 -11.61
CA ARG A 96 8.60 -1.93 -11.23
C ARG A 96 8.34 -0.46 -11.55
N GLN A 97 7.17 -0.13 -12.08
CA GLN A 97 6.86 1.23 -12.48
C GLN A 97 6.79 2.15 -11.26
N ARG A 98 7.64 3.17 -11.28
CA ARG A 98 7.63 4.30 -10.35
C ARG A 98 7.64 5.58 -11.18
N LEU A 99 6.78 6.51 -10.83
CA LEU A 99 6.69 7.81 -11.50
C LEU A 99 7.34 8.85 -10.60
N THR A 100 8.22 9.68 -11.14
CA THR A 100 8.68 10.88 -10.42
C THR A 100 7.82 12.06 -10.84
N ILE A 101 7.13 12.68 -9.89
CA ILE A 101 6.16 13.74 -10.11
C ILE A 101 6.74 15.06 -9.59
N SER A 102 6.49 16.12 -10.37
CA SER A 102 6.81 17.51 -10.01
C SER A 102 6.10 17.96 -8.72
N PRO A 103 6.67 18.88 -7.93
CA PRO A 103 5.96 19.49 -6.79
C PRO A 103 4.64 20.17 -7.18
N SER A 104 4.52 20.60 -8.44
CA SER A 104 3.29 21.18 -9.00
C SER A 104 2.23 20.15 -9.40
N PHE A 105 2.52 18.85 -9.27
CA PHE A 105 1.70 17.74 -9.76
C PHE A 105 1.37 17.80 -11.27
N ALA A 106 2.10 18.61 -12.03
CA ALA A 106 1.95 18.68 -13.48
C ALA A 106 2.24 17.30 -14.10
N GLY A 107 1.29 16.78 -14.88
CA GLY A 107 1.39 15.47 -15.52
C GLY A 107 1.18 14.27 -14.59
N ALA A 108 0.72 14.48 -13.35
CA ALA A 108 0.34 13.38 -12.48
C ALA A 108 -0.84 12.59 -13.09
N PRO A 109 -0.87 11.25 -12.97
CA PRO A 109 -2.01 10.45 -13.40
C PRO A 109 -3.30 10.93 -12.73
N ALA A 110 -4.37 11.04 -13.51
CA ALA A 110 -5.70 11.30 -12.97
C ALA A 110 -6.30 10.00 -12.40
N GLY A 111 -7.06 10.12 -11.31
CA GLY A 111 -7.74 9.01 -10.66
C GLY A 111 -6.96 8.41 -9.50
N GLY A 112 -7.65 8.27 -8.36
CA GLY A 112 -7.11 7.81 -7.09
C GLY A 112 -7.29 8.85 -5.99
N THR A 113 -7.49 8.40 -4.76
CA THR A 113 -7.54 9.25 -3.56
C THR A 113 -6.34 8.91 -2.71
N MET A 114 -5.48 9.89 -2.43
CA MET A 114 -4.41 9.68 -1.45
C MET A 114 -5.02 9.87 -0.06
N MET A 115 -5.41 8.77 0.55
CA MET A 115 -6.19 8.76 1.80
C MET A 115 -5.32 9.00 3.04
N TYR A 116 -4.04 8.61 2.99
CA TYR A 116 -3.13 8.65 4.13
C TYR A 116 -1.76 9.13 3.71
N PHE A 117 -1.12 9.93 4.56
CA PHE A 117 0.27 10.34 4.41
C PHE A 117 1.01 10.05 5.70
N TYR A 118 2.30 9.72 5.58
CA TYR A 118 3.20 9.56 6.70
C TYR A 118 4.36 10.52 6.54
N VAL A 119 4.59 11.33 7.57
CA VAL A 119 5.75 12.22 7.66
C VAL A 119 6.73 11.58 8.62
N ARG A 120 7.98 11.43 8.17
CA ARG A 120 9.12 11.09 9.03
C ARG A 120 10.17 12.17 8.89
N ASP A 121 10.98 12.35 9.94
CA ASP A 121 12.18 13.18 9.83
C ASP A 121 13.10 12.65 8.73
N ALA A 122 13.60 13.57 7.92
CA ALA A 122 14.43 13.27 6.75
C ALA A 122 15.85 12.78 7.14
N ASP A 123 16.19 12.90 8.42
CA ASP A 123 17.56 12.86 8.90
C ASP A 123 17.85 11.59 9.70
N GLY A 124 16.82 10.80 10.04
CA GLY A 124 16.97 9.59 10.87
C GLY A 124 17.39 9.86 12.32
N SER A 125 17.56 11.13 12.69
CA SER A 125 17.82 11.60 14.04
C SER A 125 16.61 11.32 14.94
N PRO A 126 16.80 10.88 16.20
CA PRO A 126 15.71 10.87 17.16
C PRO A 126 15.19 12.31 17.39
N PRO A 127 13.90 12.48 17.72
CA PRO A 127 13.38 13.79 18.11
C PRO A 127 14.12 14.32 19.35
N PRO A 128 14.19 15.65 19.53
CA PRO A 128 14.80 16.26 20.71
C PRO A 128 14.12 15.87 22.02
#